data_AF-A0A6P2C268-F1
#
_entry.id   AF-A0A6P2C268-F1
#
_cell.length_a   1.000
_cell.length_b   1.000
_cell.length_c   1.000
_cell.angle_alpha   90.00
_cell.angle_beta   90.00
_cell.angle_gamma   90.00
#
_symmetry.space_group_name_H-M   'P 1'
#
loop_
_entity.id
_entity.type
_entity.pdbx_description
1 polymer ?
#
loop_
_entity_poly.entity_id
_entity_poly.type
_entity_poly.pdbx_seq_one_letter_code
_entity_poly.pdbx_strand_id
1 'polypeptide(L)'
;MRPPDVPVIAEGEIPSGERWSLMAGGTSDDYYVGLKTVHQDGHADGGGMQGPALSAGIPFKFCLSQNGDEPLSVMVCTESRVRSLRLGSPGGESCDLLPVAEDQAVGVTFFVALLPWKASTVSMEGFDGGGQYERPLRNR
;
A
#
# COMPACT_ATOMS: atom_id res chain seq x y z
N MET A 1 -13.20 -16.57 3.14
CA MET A 1 -11.96 -17.12 3.73
C MET A 1 -11.56 -16.17 4.85
N ARG A 2 -11.41 -16.62 6.10
CA ARG A 2 -10.81 -15.74 7.13
C ARG A 2 -9.35 -15.52 6.72
N PRO A 3 -8.81 -14.29 6.77
CA PRO A 3 -7.37 -14.12 6.74
C PRO A 3 -6.78 -15.01 7.85
N PRO A 4 -5.57 -15.56 7.67
CA PRO A 4 -4.83 -16.14 8.79
C PRO A 4 -4.80 -15.15 9.98
N ASP A 5 -4.44 -15.60 11.19
CA ASP A 5 -4.11 -14.70 12.31
C ASP A 5 -2.84 -13.89 11.94
N VAL A 6 -3.00 -12.94 11.03
CA VAL A 6 -1.97 -12.05 10.54
C VAL A 6 -2.00 -10.82 11.44
N PRO A 7 -0.86 -10.43 12.04
CA PRO A 7 -0.81 -9.29 12.93
C PRO A 7 -1.12 -8.00 12.18
N VAL A 8 -1.76 -7.06 12.87
CA VAL A 8 -1.78 -5.66 12.45
C VAL A 8 -0.39 -5.08 12.71
N ILE A 9 0.25 -4.57 11.68
CA ILE A 9 1.63 -4.04 11.72
C ILE A 9 1.68 -2.51 11.66
N ALA A 10 0.61 -1.86 11.20
CA ALA A 10 0.44 -0.41 11.24
C ALA A 10 -1.02 -0.04 11.22
N GLU A 11 -1.33 1.13 11.80
CA GLU A 11 -2.66 1.72 11.77
C GLU A 11 -2.54 3.23 11.56
N GLY A 12 -3.61 3.83 11.07
CA GLY A 12 -3.70 5.27 10.98
C GLY A 12 -5.12 5.76 10.73
N GLU A 13 -5.24 7.07 10.72
CA GLU A 13 -6.48 7.79 10.51
C GLU A 13 -6.21 8.96 9.57
N ILE A 14 -7.13 9.24 8.66
CA ILE A 14 -7.07 10.43 7.81
C ILE A 14 -7.94 11.57 8.36
N PRO A 15 -7.71 12.84 7.99
CA PRO A 15 -8.47 13.96 8.53
C PRO A 15 -9.99 13.90 8.32
N SER A 16 -10.44 13.16 7.31
CA SER A 16 -11.86 12.87 7.08
C SER A 16 -12.41 11.77 8.00
N GLY A 17 -11.64 11.23 8.95
CA GLY A 17 -12.11 10.33 10.02
C GLY A 17 -12.15 8.84 9.68
N GLU A 18 -11.81 8.45 8.45
CA GLU A 18 -11.61 7.05 8.08
C GLU A 18 -10.34 6.51 8.74
N ARG A 19 -10.44 5.29 9.25
CA ARG A 19 -9.35 4.57 9.92
C ARG A 19 -8.90 3.41 9.06
N TRP A 20 -7.61 3.13 9.05
CA TRP A 20 -7.06 1.99 8.34
C TRP A 20 -6.16 1.15 9.23
N SER A 21 -6.15 -0.16 8.97
CA SER A 21 -5.26 -1.13 9.60
C SER A 21 -4.57 -1.96 8.52
N LEU A 22 -3.24 -1.97 8.55
CA LEU A 22 -2.39 -2.78 7.69
C LEU A 22 -2.03 -4.08 8.42
N MET A 23 -2.29 -5.21 7.79
CA MET A 23 -1.94 -6.55 8.29
C MET A 23 -0.90 -7.16 7.37
N ALA A 24 0.16 -7.73 7.92
CA ALA A 24 1.14 -8.46 7.11
C ALA A 24 1.83 -9.57 7.90
N GLY A 25 2.21 -10.64 7.20
CA GLY A 25 2.92 -11.76 7.80
C GLY A 25 2.97 -12.99 6.89
N GLY A 26 3.88 -13.89 7.21
CA GLY A 26 4.15 -15.10 6.43
C GLY A 26 5.63 -15.30 6.20
N THR A 27 5.99 -15.99 5.14
CA THR A 27 7.38 -16.22 4.70
C THR A 27 7.65 -15.44 3.41
N SER A 28 8.90 -15.41 2.93
CA SER A 28 9.24 -14.77 1.65
C SER A 28 8.45 -15.32 0.46
N ASP A 29 8.07 -16.60 0.51
CA ASP A 29 7.44 -17.32 -0.60
C ASP A 29 5.91 -17.37 -0.48
N ASP A 30 5.37 -17.27 0.75
CA ASP A 30 3.95 -17.18 1.06
C ASP A 30 3.70 -16.11 2.12
N TYR A 31 3.58 -14.88 1.63
CA TYR A 31 3.42 -13.67 2.41
C TYR A 31 2.03 -13.07 2.16
N TYR A 32 1.27 -12.90 3.24
CA TYR A 32 0.02 -12.17 3.20
C TYR A 32 0.25 -10.70 3.53
N VAL A 33 -0.40 -9.82 2.77
CA VAL A 33 -0.53 -8.41 3.11
C VAL A 33 -1.98 -7.98 2.84
N GLY A 34 -2.58 -7.25 3.77
CA GLY A 34 -3.96 -6.80 3.68
C GLY A 34 -4.15 -5.42 4.26
N LEU A 35 -5.03 -4.64 3.65
CA LEU A 35 -5.49 -3.35 4.15
C LEU A 35 -6.96 -3.47 4.49
N LYS A 36 -7.33 -3.03 5.68
CA LYS A 36 -8.71 -2.83 6.09
C LYS A 36 -8.94 -1.35 6.30
N THR A 37 -10.01 -0.82 5.73
CA THR A 37 -10.46 0.55 5.94
C THR A 37 -11.80 0.53 6.65
N VAL A 38 -11.99 1.39 7.65
CA VAL A 38 -13.24 1.62 8.36
C VAL A 38 -13.67 3.06 8.11
N HIS A 39 -14.81 3.20 7.45
CA HIS A 39 -15.40 4.47 7.06
C HIS A 39 -16.12 5.15 8.23
N GLN A 40 -16.44 6.43 8.07
CA GLN A 40 -17.13 7.21 9.10
C GLN A 40 -18.49 6.63 9.50
N ASP A 41 -19.20 6.02 8.56
CA ASP A 41 -20.50 5.37 8.78
C ASP A 41 -20.39 4.00 9.47
N GLY A 42 -19.16 3.56 9.77
CA GLY A 42 -18.85 2.27 10.37
C GLY A 42 -18.80 1.11 9.38
N HIS A 43 -19.04 1.35 8.08
CA HIS A 43 -18.76 0.38 7.05
C HIS A 43 -17.27 0.06 7.03
N ALA A 44 -16.93 -1.19 6.69
CA ALA A 44 -15.56 -1.60 6.55
C ALA A 44 -15.37 -2.33 5.23
N ASP A 45 -14.35 -1.92 4.49
CA ASP A 45 -13.86 -2.63 3.33
C ASP A 45 -12.41 -3.07 3.55
N GLY A 46 -11.91 -3.86 2.61
CA GLY A 46 -10.52 -4.23 2.60
C GLY A 46 -10.14 -5.04 1.38
N GLY A 47 -8.84 -5.05 1.12
CA GLY A 47 -8.22 -5.82 0.07
C GLY A 47 -6.97 -6.48 0.60
N GLY A 48 -6.51 -7.52 -0.10
CA GLY A 48 -5.27 -8.18 0.28
C GLY A 48 -4.67 -8.93 -0.89
N MET A 49 -3.39 -9.24 -0.74
CA MET A 49 -2.60 -10.03 -1.66
C MET A 49 -1.92 -11.14 -0.89
N GLN A 50 -1.90 -12.34 -1.46
CA GLN A 50 -1.14 -13.48 -0.97
C GLN A 50 -0.19 -13.96 -2.06
N GLY A 51 0.92 -14.59 -1.66
CA GLY A 51 1.99 -15.09 -2.54
C GLY A 51 3.34 -14.54 -2.09
N PRO A 52 4.37 -14.56 -2.93
CA PRO A 52 5.69 -14.07 -2.55
C PRO A 52 5.66 -12.63 -2.00
N ALA A 53 6.52 -12.34 -1.02
CA ALA A 53 6.65 -11.00 -0.44
C ALA A 53 6.89 -9.96 -1.54
N LEU A 54 7.82 -10.25 -2.44
CA LEU A 54 7.97 -9.62 -3.75
C LEU A 54 8.27 -10.69 -4.79
N SER A 55 7.72 -10.55 -5.99
CA SER A 55 8.03 -11.44 -7.11
C SER A 55 9.44 -11.16 -7.64
N ALA A 56 10.16 -12.19 -8.07
CA ALA A 56 11.51 -12.04 -8.63
C ALA A 56 11.54 -11.00 -9.76
N GLY A 57 12.36 -9.95 -9.60
CA GLY A 57 12.52 -8.87 -10.57
C GLY A 57 11.38 -7.85 -10.60
N ILE A 58 10.40 -7.95 -9.70
CA ILE A 58 9.33 -6.96 -9.52
C ILE A 58 9.60 -6.21 -8.20
N PRO A 59 9.98 -4.92 -8.23
CA PRO A 59 10.43 -4.20 -7.04
C PRO A 59 9.29 -3.78 -6.10
N PHE A 60 8.04 -4.10 -6.45
CA PHE A 60 6.86 -3.73 -5.69
C PHE A 60 5.67 -4.64 -6.01
N LYS A 61 4.71 -4.69 -5.08
CA LYS A 61 3.34 -5.14 -5.34
C LYS A 61 2.38 -4.16 -4.69
N PHE A 62 1.20 -3.97 -5.28
CA PHE A 62 0.26 -2.99 -4.79
C PHE A 62 -1.18 -3.47 -4.95
N CYS A 63 -2.04 -2.95 -4.08
CA CYS A 63 -3.49 -3.13 -4.16
C CYS A 63 -4.14 -1.74 -4.20
N LEU A 64 -5.04 -1.56 -5.15
CA LEU A 64 -5.94 -0.42 -5.24
C LEU A 64 -7.35 -0.92 -4.95
N SER A 65 -8.06 -0.25 -4.04
CA SER A 65 -9.45 -0.56 -3.73
C SER A 65 -10.24 0.74 -3.64
N GLN A 66 -11.41 0.79 -4.27
CA GLN A 66 -12.32 1.92 -4.21
C GLN A 66 -13.74 1.41 -4.41
N ASN A 67 -14.65 1.72 -3.49
CA ASN A 67 -16.07 1.42 -3.64
C ASN A 67 -16.88 2.70 -3.83
N GLY A 68 -17.46 2.86 -5.02
CA GLY A 68 -18.33 4.00 -5.32
C GLY A 68 -17.63 5.35 -5.13
N ASP A 69 -18.10 6.13 -4.16
CA ASP A 69 -17.61 7.48 -3.87
C ASP A 69 -16.56 7.53 -2.75
N GLU A 70 -16.16 6.39 -2.20
CA GLU A 70 -15.15 6.29 -1.15
C GLU A 70 -13.75 6.69 -1.64
N PRO A 71 -12.86 7.12 -0.73
CA PRO A 71 -11.46 7.36 -1.06
C PRO A 71 -10.79 6.13 -1.70
N LEU A 72 -9.89 6.38 -2.64
CA LEU A 72 -9.03 5.35 -3.19
C LEU A 72 -8.07 4.87 -2.11
N SER A 73 -8.24 3.62 -1.69
CA SER A 73 -7.31 2.92 -0.82
C SER A 73 -6.13 2.40 -1.64
N VAL A 74 -4.93 2.84 -1.28
CA VAL A 74 -3.67 2.43 -1.88
C VAL A 74 -2.82 1.73 -0.83
N MET A 75 -2.42 0.50 -1.11
CA MET A 75 -1.44 -0.25 -0.33
C MET A 75 -0.30 -0.66 -1.25
N VAL A 76 0.93 -0.31 -0.89
CA VAL A 76 2.14 -0.68 -1.64
C VAL A 76 3.11 -1.39 -0.72
N CYS A 77 3.65 -2.49 -1.21
CA CYS A 77 4.78 -3.21 -0.63
C CYS A 77 5.95 -3.10 -1.61
N THR A 78 7.12 -2.68 -1.14
CA THR A 78 8.33 -2.47 -1.93
C THR A 78 9.54 -3.14 -1.29
N GLU A 79 10.67 -3.15 -1.99
CA GLU A 79 11.96 -3.48 -1.38
C GLU A 79 12.32 -2.49 -0.25
N SER A 80 13.07 -2.96 0.74
CA SER A 80 13.44 -2.21 1.96
C SER A 80 14.29 -0.95 1.74
N ARG A 81 14.88 -0.80 0.56
CA ARG A 81 15.68 0.38 0.17
C ARG A 81 14.83 1.59 -0.21
N VAL A 82 13.56 1.39 -0.57
CA VAL A 82 12.64 2.49 -0.89
C VAL A 82 12.26 3.21 0.41
N ARG A 83 12.54 4.51 0.47
CA ARG A 83 12.34 5.36 1.65
C ARG A 83 11.18 6.33 1.50
N SER A 84 10.74 6.60 0.28
CA SER A 84 9.49 7.31 0.01
C SER A 84 8.88 6.88 -1.32
N LEU A 85 7.57 7.07 -1.45
CA LEU A 85 6.84 6.88 -2.70
C LEU A 85 6.16 8.18 -3.12
N ARG A 86 6.14 8.45 -4.42
CA ARG A 86 5.25 9.45 -5.01
C ARG A 86 4.18 8.74 -5.81
N LEU A 87 2.93 9.02 -5.48
CA LEU A 87 1.77 8.65 -6.28
C LEU A 87 1.37 9.82 -7.17
N GLY A 88 0.88 9.53 -8.37
CA GLY A 88 0.32 10.51 -9.29
C GLY A 88 -1.03 10.05 -9.83
N SER A 89 -2.01 10.96 -9.85
CA SER A 89 -3.30 10.74 -10.48
C SER A 89 -3.24 11.10 -11.97
N PRO A 90 -4.07 10.49 -12.83
CA PRO A 90 -4.20 10.91 -14.23
C PRO A 90 -4.65 12.37 -14.39
N GLY A 91 -5.28 12.95 -13.35
CA GLY A 91 -5.67 14.35 -13.29
C GLY A 91 -4.53 15.32 -12.94
N GLY A 92 -3.31 14.82 -12.73
CA GLY A 92 -2.13 15.63 -12.39
C GLY A 92 -1.95 15.89 -10.89
N GLU A 93 -2.79 15.31 -10.04
CA GLU A 93 -2.58 15.35 -8.59
C GLU A 93 -1.40 14.44 -8.22
N SER A 94 -0.70 14.76 -7.13
CA SER A 94 0.36 13.91 -6.61
C SER A 94 0.34 13.86 -5.09
N CYS A 95 0.84 12.75 -4.54
CA CYS A 95 0.90 12.51 -3.11
C CYS A 95 2.21 11.81 -2.77
N ASP A 96 2.99 12.40 -1.86
CA ASP A 96 4.20 11.79 -1.32
C ASP A 96 3.89 11.01 -0.06
N LEU A 97 4.37 9.77 0.00
CA LEU A 97 4.15 8.84 1.10
C LEU A 97 5.46 8.48 1.77
N LEU A 98 5.40 8.37 3.10
CA LEU A 98 6.44 7.80 3.93
C LEU A 98 6.07 6.36 4.31
N PRO A 99 7.06 5.51 4.64
CA PRO A 99 6.81 4.16 5.13
C PRO A 99 5.92 4.19 6.37
N VAL A 100 4.93 3.30 6.41
CA VAL A 100 4.09 3.10 7.60
C VAL A 100 4.55 1.89 8.43
N ALA A 101 5.25 0.95 7.80
CA ALA A 101 5.83 -0.22 8.45
C ALA A 101 6.96 -0.83 7.60
N GLU A 102 7.79 -1.64 8.24
CA GLU A 102 8.83 -2.45 7.60
C GLU A 102 8.78 -3.86 8.18
N ASP A 103 8.98 -4.88 7.32
CA ASP A 103 9.24 -6.24 7.75
C ASP A 103 10.65 -6.65 7.30
N GLN A 104 11.58 -6.52 8.25
CA GLN A 104 13.00 -6.79 8.03
C GLN A 104 13.28 -8.28 7.79
N ALA A 105 12.39 -9.20 8.23
CA ALA A 105 12.60 -10.63 8.06
C ALA A 105 12.43 -11.07 6.59
N VAL A 106 11.56 -10.40 5.85
CA VAL A 106 11.35 -10.63 4.41
C VAL A 106 11.82 -9.48 3.52
N GLY A 107 12.41 -8.43 4.10
CA GLY A 107 13.08 -7.34 3.38
C GLY A 107 12.13 -6.38 2.66
N VAL A 108 10.94 -6.13 3.21
CA VAL A 108 9.93 -5.27 2.56
C VAL A 108 9.56 -4.04 3.39
N THR A 109 9.14 -2.99 2.68
CA THR A 109 8.63 -1.75 3.24
C THR A 109 7.19 -1.52 2.76
N PHE A 110 6.33 -1.03 3.65
CA PHE A 110 4.92 -0.79 3.36
C PHE A 110 4.57 0.69 3.36
N PHE A 111 3.70 1.06 2.42
CA PHE A 111 3.13 2.39 2.28
C PHE A 111 1.61 2.26 2.15
N VAL A 112 0.89 3.14 2.82
CA VAL A 112 -0.58 3.17 2.78
C VAL A 112 -1.03 4.61 2.57
N ALA A 113 -2.05 4.79 1.73
CA ALA A 113 -2.75 6.05 1.57
C ALA A 113 -4.23 5.82 1.31
N LEU A 114 -5.05 6.73 1.83
CA LEU A 114 -6.45 6.88 1.44
C LEU A 114 -6.56 8.24 0.74
N LEU A 115 -6.78 8.20 -0.57
CA LEU A 115 -6.71 9.39 -1.43
C LEU A 115 -8.11 9.81 -1.87
N PRO A 116 -8.42 11.11 -1.94
CA PRO A 116 -9.71 11.60 -2.44
C PRO A 116 -9.87 11.40 -3.97
N TRP A 117 -8.93 10.70 -4.62
CA TRP A 117 -8.88 10.51 -6.05
C TRP A 117 -9.95 9.52 -6.51
N LYS A 118 -10.59 9.83 -7.64
CA LYS A 118 -11.43 8.88 -8.38
C LYS A 118 -10.62 8.34 -9.55
N ALA A 119 -9.72 7.40 -9.27
CA ALA A 119 -8.80 6.88 -10.26
C ALA A 119 -8.66 5.35 -10.13
N SER A 120 -8.84 4.65 -11.24
CA SER A 120 -8.52 3.22 -11.36
C SER A 120 -7.02 2.97 -11.60
N THR A 121 -6.25 4.05 -11.85
CA THR A 121 -4.84 3.99 -12.24
C THR A 121 -4.09 5.08 -11.53
N VAL A 122 -2.95 4.75 -10.92
CA VAL A 122 -2.01 5.70 -10.34
C VAL A 122 -0.63 5.47 -10.93
N SER A 123 0.11 6.53 -11.25
CA SER A 123 1.55 6.42 -11.46
C SER A 123 2.23 6.32 -10.10
N MET A 124 3.30 5.54 -10.00
CA MET A 124 4.03 5.39 -8.75
C MET A 124 5.52 5.48 -9.02
N GLU A 125 6.24 6.14 -8.12
CA GLU A 125 7.67 6.41 -8.20
C GLU A 125 8.29 6.14 -6.84
N GLY A 126 9.36 5.35 -6.79
CA GLY A 126 10.07 5.07 -5.54
C GLY A 126 11.37 5.85 -5.43
N PHE A 127 11.68 6.33 -4.24
CA PHE A 127 12.91 7.05 -3.97
C PHE A 127 13.69 6.37 -2.84
N ASP A 128 15.00 6.24 -3.03
CA ASP A 128 15.89 5.86 -1.94
C ASP A 128 16.27 7.07 -1.06
N GLY A 129 17.01 6.83 0.02
CA GLY A 129 17.48 7.89 0.92
C GLY A 129 18.45 8.90 0.28
N GLY A 130 18.95 8.64 -0.93
CA GLY A 130 19.75 9.56 -1.74
C GLY A 130 18.93 10.41 -2.70
N GLY A 131 17.59 10.23 -2.72
CA GLY A 131 16.71 10.85 -3.71
C GLY A 131 16.86 10.23 -5.11
N GLN A 132 17.57 9.11 -5.23
CA GLN A 132 17.71 8.42 -6.50
C GLN A 132 16.45 7.62 -6.80
N TYR A 133 16.03 7.75 -8.06
CA TYR A 133 14.74 7.31 -8.53
C TYR A 133 14.78 5.82 -8.89
N GLU A 134 14.01 5.00 -8.20
CA GLU A 134 13.70 3.65 -8.66
C GLU A 134 12.55 3.75 -9.66
N ARG A 135 12.89 3.49 -10.94
CA ARG A 135 12.08 3.51 -12.17
C ARG A 135 10.56 3.70 -12.03
N PRO A 136 9.90 4.42 -12.98
CA PRO A 136 8.46 4.62 -12.94
C PRO A 136 7.74 3.28 -12.91
N LEU A 137 6.99 3.07 -11.82
CA LEU A 137 6.24 1.87 -11.53
C LEU A 137 4.94 1.96 -12.33
N ARG A 138 4.97 1.46 -13.58
CA ARG A 138 3.82 1.49 -14.49
C ARG A 138 3.05 0.19 -14.41
N ASN A 139 1.74 0.30 -14.27
CA ASN A 139 0.80 -0.79 -14.54
C ASN A 139 0.96 -1.17 -16.03
N ARG A 140 1.26 -2.45 -16.34
CA ARG A 140 1.26 -2.95 -17.72
C ARG A 140 -0.04 -3.69 -18.00
#